data_AF-A0A9W4W3R5-F1
#
_entry.id   AF-A0A9W4W3R5-F1
#
_cell.length_a   1.000
_cell.length_b   1.000
_cell.length_c   1.000
_cell.angle_alpha   90.00
_cell.angle_beta   90.00
_cell.angle_gamma   90.00
#
_symmetry.space_group_name_H-M   'P 1'
#
loop_
_entity.id
_entity.type
_entity.pdbx_description
1 polymer ?
#
loop_
_entity_poly.entity_id
_entity_poly.type
_entity_poly.pdbx_seq_one_letter_code
_entity_poly.pdbx_strand_id
1 'polypeptide(L)'
;MKNFVLIIFCLFLISCKSTQSKSDSLQFGVNLNAHPELTKAERSLWFGFSFGLGTCIQNEGASYNNFPISCEVTARTIMAQMYENEPDKSAYKDVYASELYSVYKAGFIEQYVWFYHNQKEWNKPRNIEKYKIWASKNLTTHNQQTKFVGKYQ
;
A
#
# COMPACT_ATOMS: atom_id res chain seq x y z
N MET A 1 -58.76 -41.67 -27.45
CA MET A 1 -58.05 -40.69 -28.28
C MET A 1 -58.05 -39.37 -27.53
N LYS A 2 -56.94 -39.07 -26.86
CA LYS A 2 -55.99 -38.02 -27.25
C LYS A 2 -56.57 -36.61 -27.11
N ASN A 3 -55.99 -35.89 -26.14
CA ASN A 3 -55.61 -34.47 -26.24
C ASN A 3 -56.75 -33.46 -25.93
N PHE A 4 -56.56 -32.35 -25.22
CA PHE A 4 -55.36 -31.68 -24.71
C PHE A 4 -55.80 -30.70 -23.61
N VAL A 5 -54.99 -30.60 -22.56
CA VAL A 5 -55.08 -29.61 -21.46
C VAL A 5 -54.58 -28.26 -21.97
N LEU A 6 -55.27 -27.17 -21.64
CA LEU A 6 -54.66 -25.82 -21.64
C LEU A 6 -55.37 -24.90 -20.64
N ILE A 7 -54.93 -24.96 -19.39
CA ILE A 7 -55.22 -23.95 -18.37
C ILE A 7 -54.12 -22.90 -18.50
N ILE A 8 -54.46 -21.74 -19.06
CA ILE A 8 -53.57 -20.57 -19.15
C ILE A 8 -53.56 -19.90 -17.78
N PHE A 9 -52.56 -20.23 -16.97
CA PHE A 9 -52.26 -19.53 -15.72
C PHE A 9 -51.48 -18.25 -16.08
N CYS A 10 -52.16 -17.10 -16.13
CA CYS A 10 -51.51 -15.80 -16.25
C CYS A 10 -50.71 -15.49 -14.96
N LEU A 11 -49.47 -15.94 -14.93
CA LEU A 11 -48.46 -15.47 -13.98
C LEU A 11 -48.16 -14.00 -14.30
N PHE A 12 -48.80 -13.10 -13.57
CA PHE A 12 -48.34 -11.73 -13.43
C PHE A 12 -46.95 -11.77 -12.80
N LEU A 13 -45.92 -11.70 -13.65
CA LEU A 13 -44.57 -11.40 -13.24
C LEU A 13 -44.58 -9.99 -12.67
N ILE A 14 -44.74 -9.90 -11.34
CA ILE A 14 -44.36 -8.73 -10.56
C ILE A 14 -42.87 -8.56 -10.84
N SER A 15 -42.55 -7.67 -11.78
CA SER A 15 -41.20 -7.28 -12.10
C SER A 15 -40.67 -6.51 -10.88
N CYS A 16 -40.16 -7.26 -9.90
CA CYS A 16 -39.37 -6.70 -8.82
C CYS A 16 -38.08 -6.19 -9.49
N LYS A 17 -38.09 -4.92 -9.92
CA LYS A 17 -36.84 -4.21 -10.20
C LYS A 17 -36.09 -4.19 -8.86
N SER A 18 -35.18 -5.14 -8.67
CA SER A 18 -34.13 -4.95 -7.69
C SER A 18 -33.37 -3.70 -8.14
N THR A 19 -33.60 -2.60 -7.45
CA THR A 19 -32.72 -1.45 -7.56
C THR A 19 -31.38 -1.93 -7.02
N GLN A 20 -30.51 -2.35 -7.93
CA GLN A 20 -29.13 -2.67 -7.64
C GLN A 20 -28.54 -1.39 -7.05
N SER A 21 -28.40 -1.38 -5.72
CA SER A 21 -27.62 -0.37 -5.02
C SER A 21 -26.28 -0.33 -5.76
N LYS A 22 -25.96 0.81 -6.38
CA LYS A 22 -24.58 1.11 -6.74
C LYS A 22 -23.84 1.12 -5.41
N SER A 23 -23.25 -0.01 -5.07
CA SER A 23 -22.11 -0.02 -4.19
C SER A 23 -21.12 0.92 -4.86
N ASP A 24 -20.93 2.10 -4.28
CA ASP A 24 -19.73 2.90 -4.50
C ASP A 24 -18.57 2.04 -3.94
N SER A 25 -18.19 1.03 -4.71
CA SER A 25 -17.13 0.11 -4.35
C SER A 25 -15.83 0.91 -4.42
N LEU A 26 -15.20 1.15 -3.27
CA LEU A 26 -13.90 1.80 -3.22
C LEU A 26 -12.93 1.09 -4.18
N GLN A 27 -12.30 1.82 -5.08
CA GLN A 27 -11.42 1.26 -6.11
C GLN A 27 -9.97 1.62 -5.84
N PHE A 28 -9.07 0.63 -5.92
CA PHE A 28 -7.64 0.89 -5.92
C PHE A 28 -7.17 1.20 -7.34
N GLY A 29 -6.95 2.48 -7.64
CA GLY A 29 -6.41 2.91 -8.93
C GLY A 29 -4.91 2.67 -9.00
N VAL A 30 -4.44 2.00 -10.07
CA VAL A 30 -3.02 1.72 -10.30
C VAL A 30 -2.55 2.45 -11.55
N ASN A 31 -1.42 3.14 -11.45
CA ASN A 31 -0.67 3.68 -12.58
C ASN A 31 0.79 3.23 -12.49
N LEU A 32 1.10 2.08 -13.09
CA LEU A 32 2.46 1.55 -13.14
C LEU A 32 3.42 2.39 -14.00
N ASN A 33 2.88 3.30 -14.82
CA ASN A 33 3.65 4.21 -15.66
C ASN A 33 3.89 5.57 -15.00
N ALA A 34 3.43 5.78 -13.76
CA ALA A 34 3.68 7.02 -13.01
C ALA A 34 5.18 7.30 -12.81
N HIS A 35 5.98 6.23 -12.80
CA HIS A 35 7.42 6.26 -12.55
C HIS A 35 8.17 5.41 -13.61
N PRO A 36 8.32 5.92 -14.85
CA PRO A 36 8.94 5.17 -15.94
C PRO A 36 10.44 4.92 -15.72
N GLU A 37 11.09 5.69 -14.86
CA GLU A 37 12.51 5.55 -14.51
C GLU A 37 12.82 4.25 -13.74
N LEU A 38 11.80 3.67 -13.09
CA LEU A 38 11.96 2.50 -12.24
C LEU A 38 12.19 1.21 -13.05
N THR A 39 12.90 0.27 -12.46
CA THR A 39 12.91 -1.12 -12.93
C THR A 39 11.58 -1.81 -12.63
N LYS A 40 11.39 -3.01 -13.20
CA LYS A 40 10.23 -3.84 -12.85
C LYS A 40 10.22 -4.20 -11.37
N ALA A 41 11.37 -4.55 -10.79
CA ALA A 41 11.49 -4.91 -9.38
C ALA A 41 11.17 -3.72 -8.47
N GLU A 42 11.70 -2.53 -8.79
CA GLU A 42 11.40 -1.31 -8.04
C GLU A 42 9.91 -0.95 -8.12
N ARG A 43 9.28 -1.06 -9.31
CA ARG A 43 7.82 -0.86 -9.42
C ARG A 43 7.02 -1.81 -8.54
N SER A 44 7.42 -3.08 -8.45
CA SER A 44 6.77 -4.06 -7.57
C SER A 44 6.87 -3.66 -6.10
N LEU A 45 8.04 -3.18 -5.65
CA LEU A 45 8.20 -2.64 -4.30
C LEU A 45 7.26 -1.46 -4.04
N TRP A 46 7.26 -0.47 -4.94
CA TRP A 46 6.42 0.71 -4.80
C TRP A 46 4.92 0.39 -4.90
N PHE A 47 4.55 -0.67 -5.63
CA PHE A 47 3.20 -1.20 -5.63
C PHE A 47 2.82 -1.79 -4.27
N GLY A 48 3.68 -2.64 -3.69
CA GLY A 48 3.47 -3.18 -2.34
C GLY A 48 3.33 -2.10 -1.28
N PHE A 49 4.20 -1.08 -1.33
CA PHE A 49 4.09 0.12 -0.50
C PHE A 49 2.75 0.84 -0.71
N SER A 50 2.40 1.16 -1.95
CA SER A 50 1.19 1.94 -2.28
C SER A 50 -0.09 1.21 -1.84
N PHE A 51 -0.15 -0.10 -2.07
CA PHE A 51 -1.27 -0.95 -1.70
C PHE A 51 -1.37 -1.13 -0.18
N GLY A 52 -0.25 -1.42 0.50
CA GLY A 52 -0.21 -1.56 1.95
C GLY A 52 -0.60 -0.27 2.67
N LEU A 53 -0.05 0.87 2.23
CA LEU A 53 -0.38 2.18 2.79
C LEU A 53 -1.85 2.52 2.57
N GLY A 54 -2.33 2.39 1.33
CA GLY A 54 -3.72 2.68 0.99
C GLY A 54 -4.71 1.82 1.78
N THR A 55 -4.43 0.53 1.92
CA THR A 55 -5.30 -0.41 2.64
C THR A 55 -5.34 -0.07 4.13
N CYS A 56 -4.20 0.27 4.73
CA CYS A 56 -4.17 0.72 6.12
C CYS A 56 -4.96 2.02 6.32
N ILE A 57 -4.72 3.04 5.49
CA ILE A 57 -5.43 4.32 5.56
C ILE A 57 -6.96 4.11 5.46
N GLN A 58 -7.38 3.26 4.53
CA GLN A 58 -8.79 2.91 4.37
C GLN A 58 -9.36 2.23 5.63
N ASN A 59 -8.65 1.24 6.18
CA ASN A 59 -9.09 0.51 7.36
C ASN A 59 -9.18 1.42 8.60
N GLU A 60 -8.32 2.43 8.69
CA GLU A 60 -8.32 3.45 9.74
C GLU A 60 -9.38 4.55 9.51
N GLY A 61 -10.11 4.54 8.39
CA GLY A 61 -11.03 5.62 8.02
C GLY A 61 -10.32 6.97 7.86
N ALA A 62 -9.03 6.95 7.53
CA ALA A 62 -8.14 8.09 7.48
C ALA A 62 -8.03 8.68 6.06
N SER A 63 -7.20 9.70 5.89
CA SER A 63 -6.89 10.29 4.58
C SER A 63 -5.39 10.27 4.31
N TYR A 64 -4.97 10.33 3.05
CA TYR A 64 -3.53 10.42 2.71
C TYR A 64 -2.81 11.65 3.28
N ASN A 65 -3.54 12.67 3.74
CA ASN A 65 -2.99 13.87 4.37
C ASN A 65 -2.93 13.78 5.90
N ASN A 66 -3.63 12.81 6.49
CA ASN A 66 -3.70 12.61 7.92
C ASN A 66 -4.08 11.16 8.20
N PHE A 67 -3.07 10.35 8.54
CA PHE A 67 -3.24 8.94 8.88
C PHE A 67 -2.24 8.52 9.97
N PRO A 68 -2.47 7.41 10.69
CA PRO A 68 -1.57 6.96 11.75
C PRO A 68 -0.18 6.56 11.23
N ILE A 69 0.88 6.85 12.00
CA ILE A 69 2.26 6.45 11.65
C ILE A 69 2.39 4.94 11.38
N SER A 70 1.58 4.11 12.04
CA SER A 70 1.53 2.66 11.85
C SER A 70 1.26 2.26 10.39
N CYS A 71 0.52 3.06 9.62
CA CYS A 71 0.27 2.78 8.21
C CYS A 71 1.53 2.94 7.36
N GLU A 72 2.31 4.00 7.58
CA GLU A 72 3.59 4.21 6.87
C GLU A 72 4.62 3.14 7.28
N VAL A 73 4.68 2.83 8.58
CA VAL A 73 5.54 1.75 9.13
C VAL A 73 5.20 0.42 8.49
N THR A 74 3.92 0.07 8.40
CA THR A 74 3.46 -1.19 7.79
C THR A 74 3.83 -1.23 6.31
N ALA A 75 3.54 -0.15 5.56
CA ALA A 75 3.81 -0.09 4.13
C ALA A 75 5.30 -0.21 3.79
N ARG A 76 6.18 0.44 4.57
CA ARG A 76 7.63 0.34 4.37
C ARG A 76 8.21 -0.97 4.89
N THR A 77 7.60 -1.58 5.90
CA THR A 77 7.94 -2.94 6.33
C THR A 77 7.64 -3.95 5.22
N ILE A 78 6.48 -3.85 4.57
CA ILE A 78 6.13 -4.67 3.40
C ILE A 78 7.19 -4.50 2.30
N MET A 79 7.55 -3.26 1.97
CA MET A 79 8.59 -2.98 0.97
C MET A 79 9.94 -3.62 1.35
N ALA A 80 10.38 -3.50 2.60
CA ALA A 80 11.63 -4.11 3.06
C ALA A 80 11.59 -5.64 2.99
N GLN A 81 10.46 -6.27 3.34
CA GLN A 81 10.27 -7.72 3.26
C GLN A 81 10.20 -8.22 1.81
N MET A 82 9.58 -7.45 0.91
CA MET A 82 9.59 -7.75 -0.52
C MET A 82 11.01 -7.67 -1.08
N TYR A 83 11.77 -6.64 -0.68
CA TYR A 83 13.18 -6.57 -1.04
C TYR A 83 13.95 -7.77 -0.48
N GLU A 84 13.74 -8.17 0.79
CA GLU A 84 14.36 -9.36 1.40
C GLU A 84 14.14 -10.63 0.57
N ASN A 85 12.91 -10.83 0.10
CA ASN A 85 12.47 -12.02 -0.63
C ASN A 85 12.86 -12.06 -2.12
N GLU A 86 13.31 -10.95 -2.72
CA GLU A 86 13.75 -10.94 -4.12
C GLU A 86 15.14 -11.61 -4.26
N PRO A 87 15.28 -12.75 -4.96
CA PRO A 87 16.58 -13.41 -5.11
C PRO A 87 17.62 -12.57 -5.86
N ASP A 88 17.21 -11.78 -6.87
CA ASP A 88 18.13 -10.96 -7.65
C ASP A 88 18.18 -9.52 -7.15
N LYS A 89 19.12 -9.22 -6.26
CA LYS A 89 19.33 -7.85 -5.77
C LYS A 89 19.85 -6.88 -6.84
N SER A 90 20.42 -7.38 -7.93
CA SER A 90 20.92 -6.53 -9.02
C SER A 90 19.79 -5.89 -9.84
N ALA A 91 18.55 -6.37 -9.67
CA ALA A 91 17.36 -5.81 -10.29
C ALA A 91 16.99 -4.41 -9.73
N TYR A 92 17.57 -4.00 -8.60
CA TYR A 92 17.41 -2.68 -8.00
C TYR A 92 18.59 -1.80 -8.38
N LYS A 93 18.32 -0.65 -9.01
CA LYS A 93 19.35 0.27 -9.48
C LYS A 93 19.78 1.24 -8.40
N ASP A 94 18.87 1.61 -7.52
CA ASP A 94 19.14 2.51 -6.40
C ASP A 94 19.46 1.75 -5.10
N VAL A 95 20.04 2.48 -4.15
CA VAL A 95 20.35 1.96 -2.80
C VAL A 95 19.17 2.06 -1.85
N TYR A 96 18.04 2.63 -2.28
CA TYR A 96 16.95 2.97 -1.38
C TYR A 96 16.35 1.72 -0.73
N ALA A 97 16.05 0.70 -1.54
CA ALA A 97 15.45 -0.53 -1.05
C ALA A 97 16.39 -1.32 -0.12
N SER A 98 17.70 -1.33 -0.42
CA SER A 98 18.70 -2.02 0.39
C SER A 98 18.98 -1.31 1.72
N GLU A 99 18.99 0.01 1.74
CA GLU A 99 19.11 0.83 2.94
C GLU A 99 17.85 0.74 3.82
N LEU A 100 16.65 0.80 3.23
CA LEU A 100 15.39 0.58 3.95
C LEU A 100 15.34 -0.83 4.56
N TYR A 101 15.82 -1.84 3.84
CA TYR A 101 15.95 -3.19 4.37
C TYR A 101 16.92 -3.24 5.57
N SER A 102 18.04 -2.51 5.51
CA SER A 102 18.97 -2.41 6.65
C SER A 102 18.33 -1.78 7.88
N VAL A 103 17.49 -0.76 7.69
CA VAL A 103 16.67 -0.15 8.77
C VAL A 103 15.70 -1.17 9.36
N TYR A 104 15.02 -1.95 8.52
CA TYR A 104 14.10 -3.01 8.92
C TYR A 104 14.82 -4.07 9.78
N LYS A 105 15.97 -4.58 9.32
CA LYS A 105 16.75 -5.58 10.07
C LYS A 105 17.28 -5.06 11.39
N ALA A 106 17.58 -3.75 11.48
CA ALA A 106 18.01 -3.12 12.71
C ALA A 106 16.86 -2.83 13.70
N GLY A 107 15.59 -3.02 13.28
CA GLY A 107 14.42 -2.76 14.12
C GLY A 107 14.09 -1.27 14.28
N PHE A 108 14.46 -0.43 13.31
CA PHE A 108 14.31 1.03 13.39
C PHE A 108 13.28 1.63 12.43
N ILE A 109 12.36 0.84 11.86
CA ILE A 109 11.42 1.35 10.83
C ILE A 109 10.55 2.48 11.35
N GLU A 110 10.05 2.41 12.59
CA GLU A 110 9.25 3.49 13.17
C GLU A 110 10.06 4.78 13.32
N GLN A 111 11.30 4.69 13.81
CA GLN A 111 12.19 5.85 13.96
C GLN A 111 12.57 6.43 12.59
N TYR A 112 12.83 5.58 11.60
CA TYR A 112 13.10 5.98 10.22
C TYR A 112 11.91 6.73 9.60
N VAL A 113 10.72 6.15 9.72
CA VAL A 113 9.47 6.74 9.23
C VAL A 113 9.24 8.10 9.86
N TRP A 114 9.32 8.18 11.19
CA TRP A 114 9.14 9.45 11.88
C TRP A 114 10.22 10.46 11.50
N PHE A 115 11.48 10.04 11.33
CA PHE A 115 12.56 10.98 11.04
C PHE A 115 12.49 11.56 9.62
N TYR A 116 12.12 10.77 8.61
CA TYR A 116 12.14 11.20 7.20
C TYR A 116 10.77 11.53 6.60
N HIS A 117 9.68 10.97 7.14
CA HIS A 117 8.34 11.03 6.54
C HIS A 117 7.30 11.63 7.48
N ASN A 118 7.73 12.32 8.55
CA ASN A 118 6.86 12.82 9.59
C ASN A 118 5.64 13.59 9.07
N GLN A 119 4.47 13.33 9.66
CA GLN A 119 3.30 14.21 9.56
C GLN A 119 3.09 14.97 10.86
N LYS A 120 2.36 16.09 10.79
CA LYS A 120 2.19 17.03 11.92
C LYS A 120 1.69 16.35 13.21
N GLU A 121 0.81 15.36 13.08
CA GLU A 121 0.14 14.69 14.21
C GLU A 121 0.88 13.44 14.71
N TRP A 122 2.06 13.12 14.16
CA TRP A 122 2.80 11.92 14.58
C TRP A 122 3.69 12.19 15.79
N ASN A 123 3.49 11.35 16.81
CA ASN A 123 4.30 11.38 18.02
C ASN A 123 5.73 10.88 17.75
N LYS A 124 6.69 11.55 18.38
CA LYS A 124 8.11 11.15 18.35
C LYS A 124 8.26 9.75 18.95
N PRO A 125 8.83 8.77 18.22
CA PRO A 125 8.98 7.42 18.71
C PRO A 125 10.09 7.35 19.78
N ARG A 126 10.01 6.32 20.62
CA ARG A 126 11.08 6.00 21.57
C ARG A 126 12.37 5.67 20.82
N ASN A 127 13.51 5.79 21.49
CA ASN A 127 14.84 5.39 20.98
C ASN A 127 15.30 6.10 19.68
N ILE A 128 14.70 7.23 19.31
CA ILE A 128 15.10 8.01 18.14
C ILE A 128 16.59 8.40 18.12
N GLU A 129 17.20 8.66 19.28
CA GLU A 129 18.63 9.02 19.33
C GLU A 129 19.53 7.79 19.07
N LYS A 130 19.09 6.59 19.49
CA LYS A 130 19.75 5.33 19.11
C LYS A 130 19.68 5.12 17.60
N TYR A 131 18.53 5.39 17.00
CA TYR A 131 18.38 5.35 15.55
C TYR A 131 19.32 6.35 14.86
N LYS A 132 19.40 7.62 15.29
CA LYS A 132 20.29 8.61 14.66
C LYS A 132 21.77 8.19 14.71
N ILE A 133 22.22 7.64 15.83
CA ILE A 133 23.60 7.12 15.97
C ILE A 133 23.84 5.93 15.03
N TRP A 134 22.85 5.06 14.86
CA TRP A 134 22.94 3.95 13.93
C TRP A 134 22.91 4.44 12.48
N ALA A 135 21.98 5.34 12.14
CA ALA A 135 21.79 5.88 10.81
C ALA A 135 23.03 6.65 10.31
N SER A 136 23.70 7.42 11.17
CA SER A 136 24.92 8.14 10.78
C SER A 136 26.06 7.24 10.32
N LYS A 137 26.02 5.95 10.66
CA LYS A 137 27.02 4.95 10.26
C LYS A 137 26.56 4.06 9.10
N ASN A 138 25.26 3.87 8.94
CA ASN A 138 24.69 2.87 8.01
C ASN A 138 23.93 3.50 6.82
N LEU A 139 23.55 4.78 6.92
CA LEU A 139 22.73 5.50 5.95
C LEU A 139 23.47 6.74 5.41
N THR A 140 24.76 6.62 5.14
CA THR A 140 25.63 7.77 4.78
C THR A 140 25.28 8.39 3.43
N THR A 141 24.68 7.63 2.53
CA THR A 141 24.25 8.06 1.19
C THR A 141 22.73 8.11 1.04
N HIS A 142 22.00 7.93 2.14
CA HIS A 142 20.57 7.74 2.08
C HIS A 142 19.83 8.98 1.59
N ASN A 143 18.90 8.76 0.68
CA ASN A 143 17.93 9.76 0.24
C ASN A 143 16.53 9.19 0.42
N GLN A 144 15.69 9.86 1.21
CA GLN A 144 14.33 9.42 1.45
C GLN A 144 13.49 9.48 0.17
N GLN A 145 12.69 8.45 -0.08
CA GLN A 145 11.84 8.37 -1.26
C GLN A 145 10.41 7.99 -0.89
N THR A 146 9.47 8.48 -1.70
CA THR A 146 8.09 8.02 -1.75
C THR A 146 7.63 8.10 -3.21
N LYS A 147 7.33 6.95 -3.83
CA LYS A 147 6.83 6.87 -5.21
C LYS A 147 5.50 6.13 -5.21
N PHE A 148 4.42 6.85 -5.48
CA PHE A 148 3.08 6.25 -5.54
C PHE A 148 2.83 5.69 -6.95
N VAL A 149 2.56 4.40 -7.02
CA VAL A 149 2.10 3.73 -8.26
C VAL A 149 0.63 3.33 -8.19
N GLY A 150 -0.05 3.63 -7.08
CA GLY A 150 -1.49 3.47 -6.94
C GLY A 150 -2.02 4.14 -5.67
N LYS A 151 -3.33 4.43 -5.65
CA LYS A 151 -4.06 5.00 -4.50
C LYS A 151 -5.53 4.56 -4.53
N TYR A 152 -6.15 4.43 -3.36
CA TYR A 152 -7.61 4.29 -3.29
C TYR A 152 -8.28 5.61 -3.65
N GLN A 153 -9.40 5.51 -4.38
CA GLN A 153 -10.28 6.61 -4.79
C GLN A 153 -11.63 6.51 -4.11
#